data_AF-A0A920VDT3-F1
#
_entry.id   AF-A0A920VDT3-F1
#
_cell.length_a   1.000
_cell.length_b   1.000
_cell.length_c   1.000
_cell.angle_alpha   90.00
_cell.angle_beta   90.00
_cell.angle_gamma   90.00
#
_symmetry.space_group_name_H-M   'P 1'
#
loop_
_entity.id
_entity.type
_entity.pdbx_description
1 polymer ?
#
loop_
_entity_poly.entity_id
_entity_poly.type
_entity_poly.pdbx_seq_one_letter_code
_entity_poly.pdbx_strand_id
1 'polypeptide(L)'
;MSLDARRQVVTEEFQRVQDVCWENGWTDGLPVVPPTESAVLEMLSLVPDDPSTVLGRMEPSSALVTLEKLAINAVMAGCLPEYFPVVVASVKAALDRDFNLGGHAATTGGAAQVIIVNGPIAKNLGISGDAGFFRARIPS
;
A
#
# COMPACT_ATOMS: atom_id res chain seq x y z
N MET A 1 17.38 -4.70 -9.31
CA MET A 1 16.47 -5.23 -8.27
C MET A 1 15.86 -6.51 -8.81
N SER A 2 15.86 -7.60 -8.03
CA SER A 2 15.15 -8.84 -8.35
C SER A 2 13.83 -8.87 -7.58
N LEU A 3 12.79 -9.46 -8.18
CA LEU A 3 11.45 -9.61 -7.59
C LEU A 3 11.12 -11.10 -7.44
N ASP A 4 10.71 -11.50 -6.24
CA ASP A 4 10.51 -12.89 -5.84
C ASP A 4 9.04 -13.33 -5.81
N ALA A 5 8.09 -12.38 -5.91
CA ALA A 5 6.67 -12.69 -5.88
C ALA A 5 6.23 -13.56 -7.07
N ARG A 6 5.21 -14.40 -6.83
CA ARG A 6 4.62 -15.25 -7.86
C ARG A 6 4.03 -14.38 -8.97
N ARG A 7 4.48 -14.61 -10.20
CA ARG A 7 3.97 -13.95 -11.40
C ARG A 7 2.79 -14.76 -11.98
N GLN A 8 1.77 -14.06 -12.45
CA GLN A 8 0.65 -14.66 -13.18
C GLN A 8 0.39 -13.84 -14.43
N VAL A 9 0.40 -14.51 -15.59
CA VAL A 9 0.12 -13.87 -16.87
C VAL A 9 -1.38 -13.97 -17.14
N VAL A 10 -1.98 -12.82 -17.41
CA VAL A 10 -3.40 -12.65 -17.75
C VAL A 10 -3.50 -11.74 -18.96
N THR A 11 -4.65 -11.78 -19.65
CA THR A 11 -4.94 -10.83 -20.72
C THR A 11 -5.00 -9.41 -20.14
N GLU A 12 -4.71 -8.40 -20.97
CA GLU A 12 -4.81 -6.98 -20.58
C GLU A 12 -6.26 -6.50 -20.46
N GLU A 13 -7.23 -7.40 -20.64
CA GLU A 13 -8.64 -7.11 -20.44
C GLU A 13 -8.89 -6.82 -18.97
N PHE A 14 -9.33 -5.60 -18.68
CA PHE A 14 -9.60 -5.12 -17.33
C PHE A 14 -10.45 -6.10 -16.52
N GLN A 15 -11.58 -6.55 -17.07
CA GLN A 15 -12.48 -7.48 -16.39
C GLN A 15 -11.78 -8.78 -15.99
N ARG A 16 -10.92 -9.32 -16.87
CA ARG A 16 -10.23 -10.57 -16.59
C ARG A 16 -9.21 -10.42 -15.46
N VAL A 17 -8.51 -9.29 -15.39
CA VAL A 17 -7.61 -9.00 -14.26
C VAL A 17 -8.41 -8.94 -12.96
N GLN A 18 -9.54 -8.23 -12.97
CA GLN A 18 -10.41 -8.14 -11.79
C GLN A 18 -10.92 -9.51 -11.32
N ASP A 19 -11.40 -10.33 -12.24
CA ASP A 19 -11.90 -11.68 -11.93
C ASP A 19 -10.80 -12.55 -11.32
N VAL A 20 -9.58 -12.51 -11.88
CA VAL A 20 -8.45 -13.29 -11.34
C VAL A 20 -8.04 -12.81 -9.95
N CYS A 21 -7.98 -11.49 -9.71
CA CYS A 21 -7.69 -10.96 -8.39
C CYS A 21 -8.76 -11.36 -7.37
N TRP A 22 -10.04 -11.35 -7.75
CA TRP A 22 -11.14 -11.80 -6.91
C TRP A 22 -11.08 -13.29 -6.61
N GLU A 23 -10.93 -14.14 -7.63
CA GLU A 23 -10.85 -15.60 -7.53
C GLU A 23 -9.70 -16.07 -6.62
N ASN A 24 -8.60 -15.31 -6.57
CA ASN A 24 -7.45 -15.60 -5.71
C ASN A 24 -7.51 -14.89 -4.33
N GLY A 25 -8.55 -14.11 -4.05
CA GLY A 25 -8.69 -13.37 -2.79
C GLY A 25 -7.65 -12.27 -2.59
N TRP A 26 -7.19 -11.63 -3.68
CA TRP A 26 -6.18 -10.56 -3.66
C TRP A 26 -6.75 -9.15 -3.56
N THR A 27 -8.07 -9.01 -3.67
CA THR A 27 -8.80 -7.76 -3.49
C THR A 27 -9.88 -7.94 -2.42
N ASP A 28 -10.27 -6.84 -1.80
CA ASP A 28 -11.42 -6.75 -0.89
C ASP A 28 -12.77 -6.66 -1.64
N GLY A 29 -12.74 -6.72 -2.97
CA GLY A 29 -13.90 -6.58 -3.85
C GLY A 29 -13.89 -5.27 -4.63
N LEU A 30 -13.00 -4.33 -4.30
CA LEU A 30 -12.81 -3.12 -5.09
C LEU A 30 -11.97 -3.39 -6.35
N PRO A 31 -12.13 -2.55 -7.38
CA PRO A 31 -11.23 -2.54 -8.53
C PRO A 31 -9.77 -2.36 -8.12
N VAL A 32 -8.85 -3.01 -8.83
CA VAL A 32 -7.41 -2.90 -8.57
C VAL A 32 -6.68 -2.46 -9.83
N VAL A 33 -5.57 -1.75 -9.66
CA VAL A 33 -4.64 -1.52 -10.77
C VAL A 33 -3.74 -2.77 -10.92
N PRO A 34 -3.53 -3.31 -12.14
CA PRO A 34 -2.69 -4.49 -12.32
C PRO A 34 -1.25 -4.21 -11.84
N PRO A 35 -0.69 -5.00 -10.90
CA PRO A 35 0.67 -4.79 -10.39
C PRO A 35 1.71 -5.35 -11.37
N THR A 36 1.91 -4.66 -12.49
CA THR A 36 2.94 -5.04 -13.46
C THR A 36 4.33 -4.88 -12.86
N GLU A 37 5.29 -5.67 -13.36
CA GLU A 37 6.68 -5.62 -12.90
C GLU A 37 7.28 -4.21 -13.04
N SER A 38 6.97 -3.50 -14.13
CA SER A 38 7.43 -2.12 -14.31
C SER A 38 6.86 -1.16 -13.27
N ALA A 39 5.57 -1.26 -12.95
CA ALA A 39 4.93 -0.39 -11.95
C ALA A 39 5.46 -0.67 -10.54
N VAL A 40 5.70 -1.95 -10.21
CA VAL A 40 6.30 -2.34 -8.93
C VAL A 40 7.74 -1.84 -8.81
N LEU A 41 8.53 -1.95 -9.88
CA LEU A 41 9.91 -1.42 -9.90
C LEU A 41 9.95 0.11 -9.79
N GLU A 42 8.98 0.82 -10.37
CA GLU A 42 8.86 2.27 -10.24
C GLU A 42 8.65 2.69 -8.77
N MET A 43 7.75 2.02 -8.05
CA MET A 43 7.57 2.19 -6.60
C MET A 43 8.88 1.98 -5.84
N LEU A 44 9.54 0.85 -6.09
CA LEU A 44 10.76 0.44 -5.40
C LEU A 44 11.94 1.37 -5.70
N SER A 45 11.95 2.05 -6.85
CA SER A 45 13.02 2.98 -7.22
C SER A 45 13.09 4.23 -6.32
N LEU A 46 12.01 4.53 -5.60
CA LEU A 46 11.89 5.71 -4.73
C LEU A 46 12.25 5.44 -3.28
N VAL A 47 12.70 4.22 -2.97
CA VAL A 47 13.16 3.82 -1.65
C VAL A 47 14.54 3.16 -1.75
N PRO A 48 15.42 3.34 -0.75
CA PRO A 48 16.80 2.87 -0.84
C PRO A 48 16.97 1.38 -0.50
N ASP A 49 15.95 0.77 0.11
CA ASP A 49 15.98 -0.59 0.67
C ASP A 49 15.79 -1.66 -0.42
N ASP A 50 16.35 -2.86 -0.20
CA ASP A 50 16.18 -4.01 -1.11
C ASP A 50 14.72 -4.52 -1.11
N PRO A 51 14.16 -5.01 -2.25
CA PRO A 51 12.78 -5.50 -2.30
C PRO A 51 12.48 -6.67 -1.34
N SER A 52 13.48 -7.49 -1.02
CA SER A 52 13.36 -8.60 -0.08
C SER A 52 13.37 -8.15 1.39
N THR A 53 13.67 -6.87 1.67
CA THR A 53 13.68 -6.31 3.03
C THR A 53 12.36 -6.59 3.73
N VAL A 54 12.45 -7.27 4.87
CA VAL A 54 11.30 -7.54 5.74
C VAL A 54 11.04 -6.32 6.62
N LEU A 55 9.85 -5.74 6.51
CA LEU A 55 9.39 -4.63 7.34
C LEU A 55 8.82 -5.11 8.68
N GLY A 56 8.26 -6.32 8.71
CA GLY A 56 7.70 -6.93 9.91
C GLY A 56 6.65 -7.99 9.60
N ARG A 57 5.83 -8.32 10.60
CA ARG A 57 4.68 -9.24 10.47
C ARG A 57 3.39 -8.49 10.76
N MET A 58 2.44 -8.57 9.84
CA MET A 58 1.14 -7.91 9.97
C MET A 58 0.13 -8.85 10.62
N GLU A 59 -0.37 -8.47 11.78
CA GLU A 59 -1.47 -9.13 12.48
C GLU A 59 -2.82 -8.82 11.80
N PRO A 60 -3.84 -9.70 11.90
CA PRO A 60 -3.91 -10.92 12.72
C PRO A 60 -3.41 -12.20 12.04
N SER A 61 -3.11 -12.15 10.74
CA SER A 61 -2.63 -13.33 9.99
C SER A 61 -1.14 -13.62 10.22
N SER A 62 -0.44 -12.73 10.93
CA SER A 62 1.01 -12.72 11.14
C SER A 62 1.81 -12.87 9.83
N ALA A 63 1.25 -12.32 8.74
CA ALA A 63 1.81 -12.41 7.41
C ALA A 63 3.11 -11.59 7.30
N LEU A 64 4.12 -12.16 6.65
CA LEU A 64 5.40 -11.48 6.44
C LEU A 64 5.25 -10.35 5.40
N VAL A 65 5.51 -9.12 5.85
CA VAL A 65 5.49 -7.92 5.02
C VAL A 65 6.91 -7.65 4.52
N THR A 66 7.13 -7.85 3.23
CA THR A 66 8.34 -7.41 2.53
C THR A 66 8.07 -6.11 1.79
N LEU A 67 9.14 -5.39 1.45
CA LEU A 67 9.05 -4.16 0.68
C LEU A 67 8.44 -4.39 -0.71
N GLU A 68 8.81 -5.49 -1.38
CA GLU A 68 8.20 -5.93 -2.64
C GLU A 68 6.68 -6.13 -2.51
N LYS A 69 6.22 -6.87 -1.49
CA LYS A 69 4.79 -7.09 -1.28
C LYS A 69 4.06 -5.80 -0.99
N LEU A 70 4.69 -4.87 -0.27
CA LEU A 70 4.10 -3.58 -0.01
C LEU A 70 3.99 -2.76 -1.30
N ALA A 71 5.00 -2.76 -2.17
CA ALA A 71 4.96 -2.12 -3.48
C ALA A 71 3.83 -2.70 -4.36
N ILE A 72 3.70 -4.03 -4.41
CA ILE A 72 2.60 -4.70 -5.13
C ILE A 72 1.24 -4.21 -4.64
N ASN A 73 1.01 -4.21 -3.31
CA ASN A 73 -0.26 -3.73 -2.75
C ASN A 73 -0.49 -2.23 -3.00
N ALA A 74 0.57 -1.41 -2.96
CA ALA A 74 0.47 0.02 -3.27
C ALA A 74 0.06 0.25 -4.73
N VAL A 75 0.67 -0.48 -5.68
CA VAL A 75 0.23 -0.44 -7.08
C VAL A 75 -1.22 -0.88 -7.19
N MET A 76 -1.60 -2.02 -6.60
CA MET A 76 -2.98 -2.51 -6.66
C MET A 76 -4.01 -1.51 -6.13
N ALA A 77 -3.66 -0.75 -5.10
CA ALA A 77 -4.48 0.32 -4.54
C ALA A 77 -4.51 1.61 -5.39
N GLY A 78 -3.80 1.66 -6.52
CA GLY A 78 -3.70 2.84 -7.38
C GLY A 78 -2.86 3.97 -6.78
N CYS A 79 -1.92 3.63 -5.88
CA CYS A 79 -0.99 4.60 -5.32
C CYS A 79 -0.10 5.18 -6.43
N LEU A 80 0.20 6.48 -6.35
CA LEU A 80 1.21 7.10 -7.19
C LEU A 80 2.61 6.82 -6.60
N PRO A 81 3.62 6.55 -7.44
CA PRO A 81 4.98 6.23 -6.98
C PRO A 81 5.54 7.23 -5.97
N GLU A 82 5.38 8.53 -6.19
CA GLU A 82 5.94 9.57 -5.30
C GLU A 82 5.39 9.50 -3.86
N TYR A 83 4.23 8.87 -3.63
CA TYR A 83 3.67 8.65 -2.31
C TYR A 83 4.20 7.40 -1.61
N PHE A 84 4.86 6.50 -2.35
CA PHE A 84 5.32 5.21 -1.82
C PHE A 84 6.23 5.32 -0.58
N PRO A 85 7.18 6.27 -0.49
CA PRO A 85 7.98 6.44 0.73
C PRO A 85 7.12 6.72 1.98
N VAL A 86 6.01 7.45 1.83
CA VAL A 86 5.05 7.71 2.91
C VAL A 86 4.30 6.43 3.27
N VAL A 87 3.91 5.63 2.28
CA VAL A 87 3.27 4.32 2.51
C VAL A 87 4.20 3.40 3.30
N VAL A 88 5.47 3.31 2.92
CA VAL A 88 6.49 2.52 3.64
C VAL A 88 6.64 3.00 5.09
N ALA A 89 6.77 4.30 5.31
CA ALA A 89 6.85 4.86 6.66
C ALA A 89 5.59 4.57 7.49
N SER A 90 4.42 4.68 6.89
CA SER A 90 3.13 4.43 7.54
C SER A 90 2.99 2.96 7.96
N VAL A 91 3.41 2.02 7.10
CA VAL A 91 3.37 0.59 7.40
C VAL A 91 4.40 0.22 8.47
N LYS A 92 5.61 0.80 8.44
CA LYS A 92 6.59 0.65 9.52
C LYS A 92 6.01 1.12 10.86
N ALA A 93 5.29 2.25 10.89
CA ALA A 93 4.62 2.74 12.08
C ALA A 93 3.46 1.84 12.54
N ALA A 94 2.65 1.32 11.61
CA ALA A 94 1.57 0.40 11.93
C ALA A 94 2.07 -0.96 12.46
N LEU A 95 3.27 -1.37 12.05
CA LEU A 95 3.95 -2.58 12.53
C LEU A 95 4.66 -2.37 13.87
N ASP A 96 4.76 -1.14 14.36
CA ASP A 96 5.30 -0.87 15.70
C ASP A 96 4.39 -1.53 16.76
N ARG A 97 5.02 -2.13 17.76
CA ARG A 97 4.31 -2.82 18.84
C ARG A 97 3.44 -1.88 19.64
N ASP A 98 3.87 -0.62 19.80
CA ASP A 98 3.13 0.39 20.56
C ASP A 98 1.85 0.81 19.83
N PHE A 99 1.79 0.67 18.51
CA PHE A 99 0.57 0.88 17.74
C PHE A 99 -0.43 -0.27 17.93
N ASN A 100 0.00 -1.47 18.34
CA ASN A 100 -0.87 -2.61 18.65
C ASN A 100 -1.90 -2.93 17.54
N LEU A 101 -1.46 -3.03 16.28
CA LEU A 101 -2.34 -3.27 15.12
C LEU A 101 -3.27 -4.48 15.31
N GLY A 102 -2.79 -5.56 15.94
CA GLY A 102 -3.61 -6.76 16.20
C GLY A 102 -4.85 -6.47 17.05
N GLY A 103 -4.71 -5.65 18.10
CA GLY A 103 -5.83 -5.21 18.91
C GLY A 103 -6.82 -4.33 18.13
N HIS A 104 -6.32 -3.46 17.26
CA HIS A 104 -7.16 -2.62 16.41
C HIS A 104 -7.87 -3.40 15.30
N ALA A 105 -7.23 -4.40 14.71
CA ALA A 105 -7.79 -5.20 13.62
C ALA A 105 -8.84 -6.21 14.11
N ALA A 106 -8.74 -6.68 15.36
CA ALA A 106 -9.67 -7.66 15.94
C ALA A 106 -10.88 -7.05 16.66
N THR A 107 -10.95 -5.72 16.78
CA THR A 107 -12.04 -5.06 17.51
C THR A 107 -13.35 -5.05 16.72
N THR A 108 -14.47 -5.22 17.41
CA THR A 108 -15.81 -5.02 16.84
C THR A 108 -16.26 -3.56 16.86
N GLY A 109 -15.47 -2.67 17.46
CA GLY A 109 -15.80 -1.26 17.70
C GLY A 109 -15.42 -0.27 16.59
N GLY A 110 -15.01 -0.72 15.40
CA GLY A 110 -14.74 0.16 14.25
C GLY A 110 -13.66 1.22 14.51
N ALA A 111 -12.47 0.81 14.96
CA ALA A 111 -11.36 1.74 15.18
C ALA A 111 -10.79 2.21 13.83
N ALA A 112 -11.17 3.41 13.40
CA ALA A 112 -10.61 4.02 12.20
C ALA A 112 -9.15 4.43 12.44
N GLN A 113 -8.23 3.90 11.65
CA GLN A 113 -6.82 4.30 11.66
C GLN A 113 -6.63 5.57 10.84
N VAL A 114 -5.87 6.52 11.38
CA VAL A 114 -5.55 7.79 10.70
C VAL A 114 -4.04 7.92 10.58
N ILE A 115 -3.56 8.20 9.37
CA ILE A 115 -2.16 8.53 9.10
C ILE A 115 -2.06 10.05 8.99
N ILE A 116 -1.17 10.65 9.80
CA ILE A 116 -0.88 12.08 9.75
C ILE A 116 0.53 12.27 9.20
N VAL A 117 0.63 12.97 8.07
CA VAL A 117 1.91 13.27 7.41
C VAL A 117 2.27 14.72 7.68
N ASN A 118 3.45 14.96 8.25
CA ASN A 118 3.93 16.31 8.58
C ASN A 118 5.28 16.60 7.89
N GLY A 119 5.55 17.87 7.64
CA GLY A 119 6.81 18.38 7.12
C GLY A 119 6.79 18.68 5.62
N PRO A 120 7.96 18.95 5.02
CA PRO A 120 8.09 19.31 3.61
C PRO A 120 7.47 18.27 2.66
N ILE A 121 7.55 16.99 3.00
CA ILE A 121 7.03 15.90 2.17
C ILE A 121 5.51 16.01 1.95
N ALA A 122 4.74 16.43 2.97
CA ALA A 122 3.30 16.60 2.83
C ALA A 122 2.96 17.69 1.79
N LYS A 123 3.73 18.79 1.78
CA LYS A 123 3.58 19.87 0.80
C LYS A 123 4.01 19.46 -0.60
N ASN A 124 5.15 18.76 -0.70
CA ASN A 124 5.69 18.31 -1.98
C ASN A 124 4.75 17.33 -2.69
N LEU A 125 4.09 16.45 -1.92
CA LEU A 125 3.09 15.52 -2.43
C LEU A 125 1.70 16.15 -2.57
N GLY A 126 1.50 17.37 -2.08
CA GLY A 126 0.20 18.03 -2.15
C GLY A 126 -0.89 17.39 -1.28
N ILE A 127 -0.49 16.75 -0.16
CA ILE A 127 -1.41 16.18 0.82
C ILE A 127 -2.23 17.31 1.47
N SER A 128 -3.55 17.16 1.49
CA SER A 128 -4.47 18.12 2.12
C SER A 128 -4.18 18.27 3.62
N GLY A 129 -4.12 19.51 4.12
CA GLY A 129 -3.80 19.79 5.53
C GLY A 129 -4.44 21.05 6.11
N ASP A 130 -5.43 21.63 5.42
CA ASP A 130 -6.16 22.83 5.87
C ASP A 130 -7.59 22.48 6.32
N ALA A 131 -8.43 23.48 6.60
CA ALA A 131 -9.84 23.29 6.92
C ALA A 131 -10.53 22.36 5.89
N GLY A 132 -11.14 21.28 6.38
CA GLY A 132 -11.77 20.27 5.53
C GLY A 132 -10.79 19.25 4.90
N PHE A 133 -9.63 19.01 5.53
CA PHE A 133 -8.55 18.16 5.00
C PHE A 133 -8.94 16.73 4.56
N PHE A 134 -10.07 16.17 5.04
CA PHE A 134 -10.58 14.87 4.56
C PHE A 134 -11.25 14.91 3.18
N ARG A 135 -11.36 16.09 2.55
CA ARG A 135 -11.93 16.24 1.20
C ARG A 135 -10.90 15.85 0.13
N ALA A 136 -11.37 15.19 -0.92
CA ALA A 136 -10.60 15.01 -2.15
C ALA A 136 -10.13 16.37 -2.69
N ARG A 137 -8.81 16.50 -2.91
CA ARG A 137 -8.25 17.68 -3.55
C ARG A 137 -8.65 17.67 -5.02
N ILE A 138 -9.61 18.50 -5.40
CA ILE A 138 -9.94 18.74 -6.81
C ILE A 138 -8.99 19.85 -7.28
N PRO A 139 -8.12 19.59 -8.28
CA PRO A 139 -7.31 20.64 -8.88
C PRO A 139 -8.23 21.73 -9.44
N SER A 140 -7.99 22.99 -9.07
CA SER A 140 -8.61 24.18 -9.69
C SER A 140 -7.92 24.53 -10.99
#